data_AF-W4GC97-F1
#
_entry.id   AF-W4GC97-F1
#
_cell.length_a   1.000
_cell.length_b   1.000
_cell.length_c   1.000
_cell.angle_alpha   90.00
_cell.angle_beta   90.00
_cell.angle_gamma   90.00
#
_symmetry.space_group_name_H-M   'P 1'
#
loop_
_entity.id
_entity.type
_entity.pdbx_description
1 polymer ?
#
loop_
_entity_poly.entity_id
_entity_poly.type
_entity_poly.pdbx_seq_one_letter_code
_entity_poly.pdbx_strand_id
1 'polypeptide(L)'
;MRIVIVSNVLQVLVPIVVGVVAWEYLDQRWKGHQEDARQDAGARTTLTCPVCLDPILHPIATRCGHIFCRDCLDRWWTEGRMVSTRCPVCNKRLQRRDIFVLYPYIE
;
A
#
# COMPACT_ATOMS: atom_id res chain seq x y z
N MET A 1 29.44 61.89 14.39
CA MET A 1 28.76 60.77 15.11
C MET A 1 27.28 60.90 14.81
N ARG A 2 26.53 60.01 14.15
CA ARG A 2 26.73 58.62 13.72
C ARG A 2 25.87 58.44 12.44
N ILE A 3 26.32 57.51 11.61
CA ILE A 3 25.83 57.14 10.28
C ILE A 3 24.31 56.88 10.25
N VAL A 4 23.56 57.56 9.38
CA VAL A 4 22.17 57.25 9.03
C VAL A 4 22.15 56.71 7.58
N ILE A 5 22.83 55.59 7.36
CA ILE A 5 22.82 54.84 6.08
C ILE A 5 22.74 53.33 6.36
N VAL A 6 21.97 52.93 7.38
CA VAL A 6 21.82 51.51 7.75
C VAL A 6 20.36 51.16 8.05
N SER A 7 19.44 51.48 7.14
CA SER A 7 18.07 50.95 7.24
C SER A 7 17.43 50.46 5.94
N ASN A 8 17.98 50.76 4.75
CA ASN A 8 17.33 50.36 3.50
C ASN A 8 17.99 49.16 2.79
N VAL A 9 19.16 48.71 3.22
CA VAL A 9 19.79 47.49 2.70
C VAL A 9 19.25 46.24 3.39
N LEU A 10 18.84 46.34 4.67
CA LEU A 10 18.27 45.21 5.41
C LEU A 10 16.86 44.83 4.94
N GLN A 11 16.04 45.75 4.44
CA GLN A 11 14.66 45.43 4.03
C GLN A 11 14.57 44.61 2.72
N VAL A 12 15.62 44.63 1.89
CA VAL A 12 15.64 43.90 0.61
C VAL A 12 16.37 42.55 0.74
N LEU A 13 17.26 42.40 1.72
CA LEU A 13 18.01 41.17 1.97
C LEU A 13 17.23 40.14 2.80
N VAL A 14 16.31 40.58 3.66
CA VAL A 14 15.47 39.68 4.47
C VAL A 14 14.66 38.68 3.62
N PRO A 15 13.95 39.04 2.53
CA PRO A 15 13.26 38.05 1.69
C PRO A 15 14.20 37.15 0.86
N ILE A 16 15.43 37.59 0.57
CA ILE A 16 16.44 36.76 -0.11
C ILE A 16 17.01 35.73 0.87
N VAL A 17 17.34 36.15 2.09
CA VAL A 17 17.85 35.25 3.14
C VAL A 17 16.73 34.33 3.63
N VAL A 18 15.53 34.84 3.90
CA VAL A 18 14.34 34.03 4.27
C VAL A 18 13.94 33.10 3.13
N GLY A 19 14.07 33.50 1.87
CA GLY A 19 13.94 32.59 0.73
C GLY A 19 14.96 31.46 0.82
N VAL A 20 16.26 31.76 0.77
CA VAL A 20 17.32 30.74 0.76
C VAL A 20 17.25 29.82 1.99
N VAL A 21 17.00 30.34 3.21
CA VAL A 21 16.89 29.50 4.42
C VAL A 21 15.53 28.80 4.59
N ALA A 22 14.42 29.33 4.06
CA ALA A 22 13.13 28.65 4.14
C ALA A 22 12.99 27.52 3.10
N TRP A 23 13.67 27.63 1.95
CA TRP A 23 13.75 26.53 0.98
C TRP A 23 14.56 25.34 1.55
N GLU A 24 15.55 25.56 2.42
CA GLU A 24 16.20 24.50 3.21
C GLU A 24 15.27 23.90 4.29
N TYR A 25 14.43 24.72 4.95
CA TYR A 25 13.51 24.26 5.99
C TYR A 25 12.32 23.44 5.44
N LEU A 26 11.81 23.79 4.25
CA LEU A 26 10.74 23.05 3.58
C LEU A 26 11.24 21.79 2.86
N ASP A 27 12.52 21.73 2.44
CA ASP A 27 13.14 20.52 1.87
C ASP A 27 13.24 19.38 2.91
N GLN A 28 13.61 19.70 4.16
CA GLN A 28 13.70 18.71 5.23
C GLN A 28 12.37 18.01 5.55
N ARG A 29 11.24 18.73 5.40
CA ARG A 29 9.90 18.16 5.60
C ARG A 29 9.48 17.21 4.48
N TRP A 30 9.96 17.41 3.26
CA TRP A 30 9.63 16.54 2.12
C TRP A 30 10.43 15.22 2.13
N LYS A 31 11.63 15.21 2.71
CA LYS A 31 12.43 13.98 2.90
C LYS A 31 11.80 12.98 3.87
N GLY A 32 11.13 13.45 4.92
CA GLY A 32 10.51 12.58 5.94
C GLY A 32 9.19 11.92 5.52
N HIS A 33 8.61 12.29 4.37
CA HIS A 33 7.33 11.73 3.90
C HIS A 33 7.50 10.82 2.67
N GLN A 34 8.72 10.71 2.13
CA GLN A 34 8.99 9.98 0.89
C GLN A 34 9.53 8.55 1.11
N GLU A 35 9.89 8.19 2.34
CA GLU A 35 10.36 6.85 2.69
C GLU A 35 9.20 5.87 2.97
N ASP A 36 8.05 6.37 3.45
CA ASP A 36 6.88 5.54 3.78
C ASP A 36 6.06 5.09 2.55
N ALA A 37 6.20 5.79 1.42
CA ALA A 37 5.39 5.54 0.21
C ALA A 37 6.11 4.71 -0.86
N ARG A 38 7.38 4.33 -0.64
CA ARG A 38 8.22 3.64 -1.64
C ARG A 38 8.40 2.15 -1.40
N GLN A 39 7.83 1.59 -0.33
CA GLN A 39 7.93 0.15 -0.07
C GLN A 39 6.87 -0.70 -0.79
N ASP A 40 5.87 -0.09 -1.45
CA ASP A 40 4.79 -0.85 -2.12
C ASP A 40 4.76 -0.71 -3.66
N ALA A 41 5.67 0.05 -4.26
CA ALA A 41 5.66 0.34 -5.71
C ALA A 41 6.63 -0.53 -6.55
N GLY A 42 7.17 -1.61 -5.97
CA GLY A 42 8.13 -2.48 -6.65
C GLY A 42 8.39 -3.82 -5.98
N ALA A 43 7.82 -4.07 -4.80
CA ALA A 43 7.63 -5.43 -4.36
C ALA A 43 6.61 -6.06 -5.31
N ARG A 44 6.99 -7.12 -6.03
CA ARG A 44 6.02 -8.19 -6.25
C ARG A 44 5.55 -8.56 -4.84
N THR A 45 4.49 -7.93 -4.35
CA THR A 45 3.81 -8.37 -3.14
C THR A 45 3.31 -9.75 -3.52
N THR A 46 4.11 -10.77 -3.24
CA THR A 46 3.72 -12.15 -3.48
C THR A 46 2.51 -12.36 -2.61
N LEU A 47 1.33 -12.31 -3.20
CA LEU A 47 0.10 -12.53 -2.46
C LEU A 47 0.22 -13.92 -1.87
N THR A 48 0.21 -14.00 -0.54
CA THR A 48 0.33 -15.26 0.20
C THR A 48 -1.06 -15.81 0.49
N CYS A 49 -1.26 -17.10 0.28
CA CYS A 49 -2.53 -17.74 0.56
C CYS A 49 -2.70 -17.88 2.08
N PRO A 50 -3.80 -17.39 2.68
CA PRO A 50 -4.02 -17.52 4.13
C PRO A 50 -4.37 -18.95 4.58
N VAL A 51 -4.51 -19.90 3.64
CA VAL A 51 -4.82 -21.30 3.94
C VAL A 51 -3.55 -22.16 3.98
N CYS A 52 -2.68 -22.06 2.97
CA CYS A 52 -1.43 -22.83 2.92
C CYS A 52 -0.18 -22.03 3.33
N LEU A 53 -0.31 -20.71 3.50
CA LEU A 53 0.78 -19.79 3.87
C LEU A 53 1.92 -19.68 2.83
N ASP A 54 1.69 -20.18 1.61
CA ASP A 54 2.59 -20.09 0.46
C ASP A 54 2.12 -19.03 -0.55
N PRO A 55 2.97 -18.62 -1.53
CA PRO A 55 2.54 -17.79 -2.64
C PRO A 55 1.31 -18.36 -3.36
N ILE A 56 0.35 -17.50 -3.71
CA ILE A 56 -0.92 -17.92 -4.31
C ILE A 56 -0.67 -18.47 -5.72
N LEU A 57 -1.03 -19.74 -5.92
CA LEU A 57 -1.10 -20.41 -7.21
C LEU A 57 -2.55 -20.46 -7.69
N HIS A 58 -2.78 -20.12 -8.97
CA HIS A 58 -4.13 -20.04 -9.55
C HIS A 58 -5.08 -19.17 -8.70
N PRO A 59 -4.81 -17.85 -8.59
CA PRO A 59 -5.54 -16.98 -7.69
C PRO A 59 -7.03 -16.95 -8.02
N ILE A 60 -7.84 -17.13 -6.99
CA ILE A 60 -9.29 -16.94 -7.05
C ILE A 60 -9.71 -15.89 -6.05
N ALA A 61 -10.54 -14.95 -6.48
CA ALA A 61 -11.19 -13.98 -5.62
C ALA A 61 -12.58 -14.48 -5.24
N THR A 62 -12.97 -14.21 -4.01
CA THR A 62 -14.32 -14.50 -3.51
C THR A 62 -15.16 -13.22 -3.46
N ARG A 63 -16.49 -13.31 -3.49
CA ARG A 63 -17.38 -12.13 -3.34
C ARG A 63 -17.11 -11.32 -2.06
N CYS A 64 -16.57 -11.94 -1.02
CA CYS A 64 -16.20 -11.22 0.20
C CYS A 64 -14.86 -10.46 0.11
N GLY A 65 -14.13 -10.56 -1.01
CA GLY A 65 -12.90 -9.83 -1.29
C GLY A 65 -11.60 -10.57 -0.94
N HIS A 66 -11.68 -11.76 -0.35
CA HIS A 66 -10.47 -12.54 -0.02
C HIS A 66 -10.00 -13.39 -1.20
N ILE A 67 -8.68 -13.54 -1.33
CA ILE A 67 -8.01 -14.25 -2.41
C ILE A 67 -7.31 -15.50 -1.87
N PHE A 68 -7.41 -16.61 -2.60
CA PHE A 68 -6.84 -17.90 -2.23
C PHE A 68 -6.28 -18.64 -3.45
N CYS A 69 -5.51 -19.70 -3.21
CA CYS A 69 -5.30 -20.70 -4.26
C CYS A 69 -6.61 -21.44 -4.52
N ARG A 70 -6.89 -21.75 -5.80
CA ARG A 70 -8.04 -22.58 -6.18
C ARG A 70 -8.12 -23.86 -5.36
N ASP A 71 -7.03 -24.62 -5.33
CA ASP A 71 -6.99 -25.93 -4.67
C ASP A 71 -7.11 -25.84 -3.16
N CYS A 72 -6.70 -24.72 -2.56
CA CYS A 72 -6.84 -24.51 -1.12
C CYS A 72 -8.29 -24.26 -0.73
N LEU A 73 -9.03 -23.47 -1.51
CA LEU A 73 -10.44 -23.24 -1.25
C LEU A 73 -11.28 -24.50 -1.51
N ASP A 74 -10.98 -25.24 -2.58
CA ASP A 74 -11.69 -26.48 -2.91
C ASP A 74 -11.46 -27.56 -1.84
N ARG A 75 -10.23 -27.72 -1.34
CA ARG A 75 -9.93 -28.58 -0.17
C ARG A 75 -10.66 -28.13 1.08
N TRP A 76 -10.66 -26.83 1.38
CA TRP A 76 -11.38 -26.28 2.53
C TRP A 76 -12.88 -26.65 2.52
N TRP A 77 -13.53 -26.63 1.36
CA TRP A 77 -14.94 -27.01 1.24
C TRP A 77 -15.19 -28.52 1.24
N THR A 78 -14.21 -29.32 0.84
CA THR A 78 -14.35 -30.78 0.71
C THR A 78 -13.94 -31.52 1.99
N GLU A 79 -12.88 -31.09 2.64
CA GLU A 79 -12.25 -31.76 3.80
C GLU A 79 -12.68 -31.18 5.15
N GLY A 80 -13.29 -29.98 5.16
CA GLY A 80 -13.79 -29.38 6.38
C GLY A 80 -14.81 -30.29 7.07
N ARG A 81 -14.64 -30.52 8.39
CA ARG A 81 -15.64 -31.23 9.23
C ARG A 81 -17.06 -30.65 9.12
N MET A 82 -17.19 -29.44 8.60
CA MET A 82 -18.43 -28.83 8.16
C MET A 82 -18.32 -28.65 6.64
N VAL A 83 -19.17 -29.35 5.87
CA VAL A 83 -19.44 -29.05 4.45
C VAL A 83 -20.03 -27.64 4.39
N SER A 84 -19.15 -26.65 4.39
CA SER A 84 -19.47 -25.27 4.66
C SER A 84 -18.87 -24.46 3.54
N THR A 85 -19.73 -24.03 2.62
CA THR A 85 -19.38 -23.07 1.57
C THR A 85 -19.19 -21.69 2.21
N ARG A 86 -18.13 -21.52 3.00
CA ARG A 86 -17.80 -20.29 3.71
C ARG A 86 -16.35 -19.90 3.46
N CYS A 87 -16.09 -18.61 3.57
CA CYS A 87 -14.75 -18.05 3.48
C CYS A 87 -13.90 -18.47 4.68
N PRO A 88 -12.66 -18.98 4.48
CA PRO A 88 -11.74 -19.32 5.57
C PRO A 88 -11.35 -18.12 6.46
N VAL A 89 -11.35 -16.90 5.91
CA VAL A 89 -10.88 -15.69 6.61
C VAL A 89 -11.99 -15.02 7.40
N CYS A 90 -13.15 -14.80 6.77
CA CYS A 90 -14.23 -14.00 7.38
C CYS A 90 -15.52 -14.79 7.65
N ASN A 91 -15.53 -16.09 7.40
CA ASN A 91 -16.67 -17.00 7.65
C ASN A 91 -17.98 -16.60 6.95
N LYS A 92 -17.95 -15.66 5.99
CA LYS A 92 -19.10 -15.31 5.16
C LYS A 92 -19.49 -16.48 4.26
N ARG A 93 -20.80 -16.70 4.07
CA ARG A 93 -21.31 -17.69 3.12
C ARG A 93 -20.89 -17.32 1.70
N LEU A 94 -20.36 -18.30 1.00
CA LEU A 94 -19.96 -18.27 -0.39
C LEU A 94 -20.76 -19.32 -1.16
N GLN A 95 -20.94 -19.10 -2.45
CA GLN A 95 -21.44 -20.10 -3.38
C GLN A 95 -20.45 -20.28 -4.53
N ARG A 96 -20.61 -21.34 -5.32
CA ARG A 96 -19.70 -21.59 -6.45
C ARG A 96 -19.69 -20.47 -7.50
N ARG A 97 -20.82 -19.75 -7.64
CA ARG A 97 -20.94 -18.53 -8.48
C ARG A 97 -20.28 -17.28 -7.88
N ASP A 98 -19.86 -17.33 -6.62
CA ASP A 98 -19.23 -16.22 -5.90
C ASP A 98 -17.70 -16.31 -5.93
N ILE A 99 -17.16 -17.21 -6.75
CA ILE A 99 -15.73 -17.38 -7.01
C ILE A 99 -15.42 -16.84 -8.40
N PHE A 100 -14.47 -15.93 -8.45
CA PHE A 100 -13.96 -15.32 -9.67
C PHE A 100 -12.52 -15.76 -9.88
N VAL A 101 -12.23 -16.32 -11.05
CA VAL A 101 -10.86 -16.69 -11.42
C VAL A 101 -10.12 -15.41 -11.78
N LEU A 102 -9.05 -15.12 -11.05
CA LEU A 102 -8.17 -14.03 -11.44
C LEU A 102 -7.25 -14.60 -12.50
N TYR A 103 -7.41 -14.15 -13.74
CA TYR A 103 -6.42 -14.43 -14.76
C TYR A 103 -5.14 -13.69 -14.39
N PRO A 104 -4.02 -14.39 -14.16
CA PRO A 104 -2.74 -13.73 -14.21
C PRO A 104 -2.55 -13.30 -15.66
N TYR A 105 -2.94 -12.07 -15.98
CA TYR A 105 -2.50 -11.42 -17.21
C TYR A 105 -0.99 -11.28 -17.06
N ILE A 106 -0.26 -12.19 -17.69
CA ILE A 106 1.19 -12.13 -17.82
C ILE A 106 1.47 -11.27 -19.06
N GLU A 107 2.39 -10.31 -18.92
CA GLU A 107 3.11 -9.66 -20.03
C GLU A 107 3.83 -10.68 -20.91
#